data_AF-A0AAD9MB42-F1
#
_entry.id   AF-A0AAD9MB42-F1
#
_cell.length_a   1.000
_cell.length_b   1.000
_cell.length_c   1.000
_cell.angle_alpha   90.00
_cell.angle_beta   90.00
_cell.angle_gamma   90.00
#
_symmetry.space_group_name_H-M   'P 1'
#
loop_
_entity.id
_entity.type
_entity.pdbx_description
1 polymer ?
#
loop_
_entity_poly.entity_id
_entity_poly.type
_entity_poly.pdbx_seq_one_letter_code
_entity_poly.pdbx_strand_id
1 'polypeptide(L)'
;MRDIDRAPPGDVVTKSRKSQTPELVKQRSNFFEDAFAVKDCNPAKERLQMEAIVLAEVKTNVIISDEFTFITELSYSLSTRYQRPVSSIAVTLQHGACMLFGGTFEPAYVMKVTALQSQLLPATNKRNAALIQRHMEEAIGVSPARGFLQFIPTLEENMAVNGRTLAAEMDDLERNGSLADDVPSLGSRRSKTKKKLSVRSIGNFRPSSVVAGPAPELTPPANRKKMDENRQRLLQRDGSKDSDSTAMLQTKGKPRLLLMGQRRSGKSSISSVVFHKLPPSETLFLESTARIQKDNLNSFMDFQVWDFPGQIDIFDNPNFTFDMYAIFGEIGALIWVIDAQDDYLEAVARLNATILHLQRSYPHINIEVFIHKVDGLSEDYKLDIQRDVTIRIQDELSDHGVENAPVHFHLTSIYNHSIFEAFSKVIQKLIPRLGQLETLLTTLCRTCRFEKAYLFDVNTKIYIATDSTPEDMASYEICSDFVDVIIDFTEVYGSWAQPPPQWRARLEQAPWNQRLEDQVACEWAEATMVLADAQRPIMLREVDRFLALVAIMKEGSYDRMPQINMNVDVVVEGLTEFFEITKPKEAPAAAPAAGKSGAA
;
A
#
# COMPACT_ATOMS: atom_id res chain seq x y z
N MET A 1 -53.07 -59.30 25.74
CA MET A 1 -52.36 -59.07 27.01
C MET A 1 -51.69 -57.70 26.95
N ARG A 2 -51.43 -57.06 28.10
CA ARG A 2 -50.53 -55.90 28.15
C ARG A 2 -49.17 -56.43 28.60
N ASP A 3 -48.13 -56.08 27.87
CA ASP A 3 -46.76 -56.19 28.35
C ASP A 3 -46.13 -54.79 28.36
N ILE A 4 -45.33 -54.55 29.39
CA ILE A 4 -44.75 -53.26 29.73
C ILE A 4 -43.24 -53.43 29.63
N ASP A 5 -42.60 -52.61 28.81
CA ASP A 5 -41.16 -52.37 28.92
C ASP A 5 -40.90 -50.87 29.11
N ARG A 6 -40.15 -50.56 30.17
CA ARG A 6 -39.64 -49.21 30.46
C ARG A 6 -38.15 -49.19 30.19
N ALA A 7 -37.68 -48.25 29.37
CA ALA A 7 -36.27 -47.90 29.29
C ALA A 7 -35.83 -47.12 30.56
N PRO A 8 -34.56 -47.22 30.98
CA PRO A 8 -34.03 -46.48 32.13
C PRO A 8 -33.88 -44.97 31.85
N PRO A 9 -33.90 -44.11 32.88
CA PRO A 9 -33.78 -42.66 32.69
C PRO A 9 -32.31 -42.25 32.43
N GLY A 10 -32.06 -41.59 31.29
CA GLY A 10 -30.73 -41.07 30.96
C GLY A 10 -30.66 -40.29 29.64
N ASP A 11 -31.23 -40.83 28.56
CA ASP A 11 -31.08 -40.26 27.21
C ASP A 11 -32.28 -39.42 26.74
N VAL A 12 -32.02 -38.15 26.41
CA VAL A 12 -32.98 -37.27 25.74
C VAL A 12 -32.91 -37.45 24.22
N VAL A 13 -33.76 -38.32 23.67
CA VAL A 13 -33.93 -38.47 22.22
C VAL A 13 -34.94 -37.45 21.68
N THR A 14 -34.46 -36.42 20.99
CA THR A 14 -35.29 -35.59 20.09
C THR A 14 -34.99 -35.87 18.62
N LYS A 15 -35.76 -36.83 18.10
CA LYS A 15 -36.16 -37.07 16.70
C LYS A 15 -35.46 -36.25 15.61
N SER A 16 -34.77 -36.98 14.73
CA SER A 16 -34.35 -36.54 13.39
C SER A 16 -35.47 -35.78 12.66
N ARG A 17 -35.22 -34.49 12.41
CA ARG A 17 -35.97 -33.66 11.46
C ARG A 17 -35.05 -33.49 10.25
N LYS A 18 -35.46 -34.01 9.08
CA LYS A 18 -34.67 -33.96 7.83
C LYS A 18 -34.17 -32.53 7.57
N SER A 19 -32.87 -32.32 7.69
CA SER A 19 -32.24 -31.06 7.28
C SER A 19 -32.13 -31.03 5.76
N GLN A 20 -32.55 -29.92 5.15
CA GLN A 20 -32.31 -29.63 3.73
C GLN A 20 -30.83 -29.23 3.55
N THR A 21 -29.95 -30.21 3.66
CA THR A 21 -28.49 -30.02 3.60
C THR A 21 -27.76 -30.97 2.64
N PRO A 22 -28.12 -30.99 1.34
CA PRO A 22 -27.16 -31.24 0.27
C PRO A 22 -26.78 -29.97 -0.51
N GLU A 23 -27.68 -28.98 -0.60
CA GLU A 23 -27.43 -27.74 -1.37
C GLU A 23 -26.49 -26.77 -0.65
N LEU A 24 -26.66 -26.55 0.66
CA LEU A 24 -25.80 -25.64 1.44
C LEU A 24 -24.35 -26.12 1.60
N VAL A 25 -24.10 -27.44 1.53
CA VAL A 25 -22.73 -27.99 1.53
C VAL A 25 -22.08 -27.82 0.16
N LYS A 26 -22.86 -27.93 -0.93
CA LYS A 26 -22.43 -27.50 -2.27
C LYS A 26 -22.19 -25.99 -2.35
N GLN A 27 -23.07 -25.16 -1.78
CA GLN A 27 -22.85 -23.72 -1.76
C GLN A 27 -21.60 -23.35 -0.95
N ARG A 28 -21.29 -24.05 0.15
CA ARG A 28 -20.02 -23.87 0.87
C ARG A 28 -18.78 -24.30 0.10
N SER A 29 -18.84 -25.34 -0.75
CA SER A 29 -17.70 -25.65 -1.62
C SER A 29 -17.52 -24.58 -2.70
N ASN A 30 -18.62 -24.10 -3.29
CA ASN A 30 -18.58 -23.07 -4.34
C ASN A 30 -18.13 -21.70 -3.78
N PHE A 31 -18.51 -21.34 -2.55
CA PHE A 31 -18.09 -20.08 -1.93
C PHE A 31 -16.59 -20.04 -1.58
N PHE A 32 -15.96 -21.22 -1.42
CA PHE A 32 -14.50 -21.34 -1.32
C PHE A 32 -13.80 -21.36 -2.70
N GLU A 33 -14.53 -21.52 -3.81
CA GLU A 33 -13.98 -21.29 -5.16
C GLU A 33 -13.98 -19.79 -5.48
N ASP A 34 -15.06 -19.05 -5.20
CA ASP A 34 -15.16 -17.60 -5.50
C ASP A 34 -14.10 -16.75 -4.79
N ALA A 35 -13.76 -17.06 -3.53
CA ALA A 35 -12.72 -16.34 -2.79
C ALA A 35 -11.28 -16.60 -3.31
N PHE A 36 -11.11 -17.61 -4.17
CA PHE A 36 -9.88 -17.88 -4.91
C PHE A 36 -10.05 -17.67 -6.42
N ALA A 37 -11.16 -17.07 -6.86
CA ALA A 37 -11.40 -16.76 -8.25
C ALA A 37 -10.38 -15.72 -8.74
N VAL A 38 -9.58 -16.12 -9.72
CA VAL A 38 -8.81 -15.22 -10.56
C VAL A 38 -9.79 -14.21 -11.17
N LYS A 39 -9.69 -12.92 -10.78
CA LYS A 39 -10.39 -11.73 -11.32
C LYS A 39 -11.26 -12.08 -12.54
N ASP A 40 -12.56 -12.33 -12.31
CA ASP A 40 -13.54 -12.90 -13.25
C ASP A 40 -13.06 -12.96 -14.70
N CYS A 41 -12.15 -13.90 -14.95
CA CYS A 41 -11.39 -13.93 -16.18
C CYS A 41 -12.28 -14.71 -17.11
N ASN A 42 -13.04 -13.98 -17.95
CA ASN A 42 -13.96 -14.55 -18.95
C ASN A 42 -13.43 -15.92 -19.39
N PRO A 43 -14.14 -17.05 -19.19
CA PRO A 43 -13.53 -18.37 -19.33
C PRO A 43 -12.98 -18.63 -20.75
N ALA A 44 -13.36 -17.82 -21.75
CA ALA A 44 -12.71 -17.78 -23.05
C ALA A 44 -11.32 -17.09 -23.03
N LYS A 45 -11.16 -16.01 -22.25
CA LYS A 45 -9.91 -15.27 -21.98
C LYS A 45 -8.90 -16.12 -21.20
N GLU A 46 -9.32 -16.84 -20.16
CA GLU A 46 -8.42 -17.77 -19.45
C GLU A 46 -8.00 -18.94 -20.35
N ARG A 47 -8.94 -19.51 -21.14
CA ARG A 47 -8.62 -20.53 -22.16
C ARG A 47 -7.62 -20.01 -23.20
N LEU A 48 -7.81 -18.80 -23.73
CA LEU A 48 -6.86 -18.17 -24.66
C LEU A 48 -5.49 -17.93 -24.03
N GLN A 49 -5.47 -17.44 -22.79
CA GLN A 49 -4.22 -17.33 -22.05
C GLN A 49 -3.55 -18.70 -21.94
N MET A 50 -4.27 -19.78 -21.60
CA MET A 50 -3.78 -21.17 -21.53
C MET A 50 -3.41 -21.79 -22.89
N GLU A 51 -3.98 -21.34 -24.01
CA GLU A 51 -3.68 -21.81 -25.37
C GLU A 51 -2.57 -21.00 -26.07
N ALA A 52 -2.19 -19.83 -25.54
CA ALA A 52 -1.09 -19.01 -26.05
C ALA A 52 0.22 -19.81 -26.27
N ILE A 53 1.00 -19.43 -27.28
CA ILE A 53 2.17 -20.21 -27.68
C ILE A 53 3.36 -19.96 -26.75
N VAL A 54 3.93 -21.05 -26.22
CA VAL A 54 5.27 -21.04 -25.61
C VAL A 54 6.28 -21.45 -26.69
N LEU A 55 7.16 -20.53 -27.07
CA LEU A 55 8.19 -20.75 -28.08
C LEU A 55 9.54 -21.00 -27.41
N ALA A 56 10.15 -22.17 -27.65
CA ALA A 56 11.50 -22.50 -27.24
C ALA A 56 12.44 -22.57 -28.46
N GLU A 57 13.38 -21.63 -28.56
CA GLU A 57 14.46 -21.67 -29.56
C GLU A 57 15.72 -22.28 -28.95
N VAL A 58 16.23 -23.36 -29.51
CA VAL A 58 17.44 -24.06 -29.04
C VAL A 58 18.54 -23.96 -30.10
N LYS A 59 19.72 -23.49 -29.70
CA LYS A 59 20.94 -23.48 -30.52
C LYS A 59 22.05 -24.22 -29.80
N THR A 60 22.68 -25.21 -30.44
CA THR A 60 23.72 -26.05 -29.84
C THR A 60 24.82 -26.38 -30.86
N ASN A 61 26.05 -26.56 -30.38
CA ASN A 61 27.17 -27.09 -31.16
C ASN A 61 27.22 -28.63 -31.17
N VAL A 62 26.45 -29.29 -30.32
CA VAL A 62 26.27 -30.75 -30.35
C VAL A 62 25.52 -31.12 -31.63
N ILE A 63 25.96 -32.18 -32.31
CA ILE A 63 25.25 -32.75 -33.47
C ILE A 63 24.25 -33.78 -32.92
N ILE A 64 22.96 -33.58 -33.19
CA ILE A 64 21.89 -34.44 -32.69
C ILE A 64 21.47 -35.41 -33.80
N SER A 65 21.63 -36.71 -33.56
CA SER A 65 21.37 -37.76 -34.55
C SER A 65 19.88 -38.02 -34.81
N ASP A 66 19.04 -37.78 -33.81
CA ASP A 66 17.57 -37.93 -33.86
C ASP A 66 16.91 -36.64 -33.37
N GLU A 67 16.83 -35.67 -34.29
CA GLU A 67 16.24 -34.36 -34.05
C GLU A 67 14.75 -34.45 -33.67
N PHE A 68 14.02 -35.42 -34.25
CA PHE A 68 12.58 -35.55 -34.04
C PHE A 68 12.26 -36.08 -32.65
N THR A 69 12.98 -37.10 -32.16
CA THR A 69 12.83 -37.60 -30.80
C THR A 69 13.21 -36.52 -29.78
N PHE A 70 14.34 -35.83 -29.97
CA PHE A 70 14.75 -34.73 -29.09
C PHE A 70 13.70 -33.60 -29.01
N ILE A 71 13.20 -33.13 -30.16
CA ILE A 71 12.18 -32.08 -30.21
C ILE A 71 10.88 -32.55 -29.55
N THR A 72 10.50 -33.82 -29.74
CA THR A 72 9.29 -34.41 -29.14
C THR A 72 9.42 -34.47 -27.61
N GLU A 73 10.52 -35.00 -27.08
CA GLU A 73 10.78 -35.08 -25.63
C GLU A 73 10.84 -33.69 -24.98
N LEU A 74 11.55 -32.75 -25.61
CA LEU A 74 11.64 -31.36 -25.14
C LEU A 74 10.26 -30.67 -25.17
N SER A 75 9.47 -30.87 -26.22
CA SER A 75 8.11 -30.30 -26.30
C SER A 75 7.20 -30.86 -25.20
N TYR A 76 7.30 -32.16 -24.89
CA TYR A 76 6.53 -32.79 -23.81
C TYR A 76 6.97 -32.29 -22.43
N SER A 77 8.28 -32.17 -22.21
CA SER A 77 8.88 -31.59 -21.01
C SER A 77 8.37 -30.16 -20.76
N LEU A 78 8.41 -29.29 -21.78
CA LEU A 78 7.89 -27.92 -21.71
C LEU A 78 6.38 -27.87 -21.49
N SER A 79 5.60 -28.72 -22.19
CA SER A 79 4.15 -28.90 -21.98
C SER A 79 3.84 -29.22 -20.52
N THR A 80 4.59 -30.15 -19.91
CA THR A 80 4.45 -30.48 -18.47
C THR A 80 4.88 -29.34 -17.55
N ARG A 81 5.89 -28.52 -17.91
CA ARG A 81 6.33 -27.38 -17.08
C ARG A 81 5.35 -26.22 -17.09
N TYR A 82 4.82 -25.87 -18.26
CA TYR A 82 3.89 -24.75 -18.43
C TYR A 82 2.41 -25.14 -18.29
N GLN A 83 2.13 -26.43 -18.01
CA GLN A 83 0.79 -27.01 -17.86
C GLN A 83 -0.10 -26.78 -19.10
N ARG A 84 0.42 -27.10 -20.28
CA ARG A 84 -0.18 -26.75 -21.56
C ARG A 84 -0.30 -27.92 -22.53
N PRO A 85 -1.27 -27.90 -23.46
CA PRO A 85 -1.32 -28.88 -24.52
C PRO A 85 -0.11 -28.72 -25.45
N VAL A 86 0.45 -29.85 -25.92
CA VAL A 86 1.63 -29.86 -26.81
C VAL A 86 1.40 -29.03 -28.09
N SER A 87 0.14 -28.89 -28.53
CA SER A 87 -0.26 -28.02 -29.66
C SER A 87 0.04 -26.53 -29.48
N SER A 88 0.27 -26.06 -28.24
CA SER A 88 0.67 -24.69 -27.90
C SER A 88 2.18 -24.55 -27.60
N ILE A 89 2.95 -25.63 -27.73
CA ILE A 89 4.40 -25.62 -27.56
C ILE A 89 5.06 -25.61 -28.93
N ALA A 90 5.78 -24.53 -29.25
CA ALA A 90 6.61 -24.45 -30.45
C ALA A 90 8.08 -24.64 -30.06
N VAL A 91 8.77 -25.61 -30.64
CA VAL A 91 10.21 -25.84 -30.43
C VAL A 91 10.93 -25.69 -31.76
N THR A 92 12.00 -24.89 -31.79
CA THR A 92 12.91 -24.79 -32.94
C THR A 92 14.31 -25.21 -32.53
N LEU A 93 14.95 -26.08 -33.31
CA LEU A 93 16.29 -26.59 -33.03
C LEU A 93 17.26 -26.15 -34.14
N GLN A 94 18.41 -25.64 -33.74
CA GLN A 94 19.59 -25.44 -34.58
C GLN A 94 20.75 -26.18 -33.92
N HIS A 95 21.17 -27.31 -34.50
CA HIS A 95 22.25 -28.14 -33.97
C HIS A 95 23.47 -28.13 -34.90
N GLY A 96 24.64 -28.60 -34.41
CA GLY A 96 25.90 -28.52 -35.15
C GLY A 96 26.40 -27.09 -35.44
N ALA A 97 25.91 -26.07 -34.73
CA ALA A 97 26.31 -24.69 -34.92
C ALA A 97 27.72 -24.42 -34.38
N CYS A 98 28.50 -23.56 -35.04
CA CYS A 98 29.78 -23.12 -34.48
C CYS A 98 29.55 -22.18 -33.29
N MET A 99 29.88 -22.63 -32.07
CA MET A 99 29.72 -21.87 -30.83
C MET A 99 30.99 -21.90 -30.00
N LEU A 100 31.40 -20.72 -29.51
CA LEU A 100 32.44 -20.55 -28.50
C LEU A 100 31.75 -20.13 -27.19
N PHE A 101 31.84 -20.95 -26.14
CA PHE A 101 31.21 -20.66 -24.84
C PHE A 101 32.24 -20.86 -23.72
N GLY A 102 32.36 -19.87 -22.82
CA GLY A 102 33.38 -19.88 -21.77
C GLY A 102 34.83 -19.91 -22.30
N GLY A 103 35.06 -19.50 -23.55
CA GLY A 103 36.37 -19.57 -24.21
C GLY A 103 36.75 -20.93 -24.81
N THR A 104 35.86 -21.94 -24.76
CA THR A 104 36.10 -23.27 -25.36
C THR A 104 34.97 -23.65 -26.34
N PHE A 105 35.30 -24.55 -27.28
CA PHE A 105 34.36 -25.14 -28.25
C PHE A 105 33.68 -26.43 -27.73
N GLU A 106 33.81 -26.73 -26.43
CA GLU A 106 33.16 -27.89 -25.80
C GLU A 106 31.62 -27.78 -25.90
N PRO A 107 30.89 -28.92 -25.78
CA PRO A 107 29.43 -28.96 -25.82
C PRO A 107 28.76 -27.84 -25.01
N ALA A 108 27.92 -27.04 -25.66
CA ALA A 108 27.26 -25.87 -25.10
C ALA A 108 25.97 -25.57 -25.88
N TYR A 109 24.99 -24.96 -25.20
CA TYR A 109 23.77 -24.51 -25.86
C TYR A 109 23.31 -23.12 -25.37
N VAL A 110 22.56 -22.45 -26.25
CA VAL A 110 21.76 -21.27 -25.96
C VAL A 110 20.30 -21.64 -26.17
N MET A 111 19.46 -21.49 -25.15
CA MET A 111 18.02 -21.65 -25.27
C MET A 111 17.31 -20.33 -24.93
N LYS A 112 16.35 -19.94 -25.76
CA LYS A 112 15.42 -18.84 -25.48
C LYS A 112 14.02 -19.41 -25.28
N VAL A 113 13.34 -18.99 -24.22
CA VAL A 113 11.95 -19.39 -23.96
C VAL A 113 11.10 -18.13 -23.91
N THR A 114 10.26 -17.96 -24.93
CA THR A 114 9.38 -16.82 -25.13
C THR A 114 7.96 -17.23 -24.78
N ALA A 115 7.33 -16.54 -23.82
CA ALA A 115 5.99 -16.83 -23.33
C ALA A 115 5.33 -15.56 -22.76
N LEU A 116 4.06 -15.67 -22.35
CA LEU A 116 3.33 -14.57 -21.70
C LEU A 116 3.99 -14.17 -20.37
N GLN A 117 3.93 -12.87 -20.03
CA GLN A 117 4.50 -12.32 -18.80
C GLN A 117 4.03 -13.04 -17.52
N SER A 118 2.74 -13.39 -17.45
CA SER A 118 2.14 -14.12 -16.32
C SER A 118 2.79 -15.50 -16.05
N GLN A 119 3.47 -16.08 -17.04
CA GLN A 119 4.13 -17.38 -16.93
C GLN A 119 5.62 -17.31 -16.62
N LEU A 120 6.23 -16.14 -16.79
CA LEU A 120 7.68 -15.92 -16.66
C LEU A 120 8.03 -15.14 -15.38
N LEU A 121 7.33 -15.46 -14.29
CA LEU A 121 7.60 -14.91 -12.96
C LEU A 121 8.96 -15.37 -12.39
N PRO A 122 9.68 -14.56 -11.60
CA PRO A 122 11.04 -14.88 -11.12
C PRO A 122 11.17 -16.24 -10.40
N ALA A 123 10.21 -16.57 -9.53
CA ALA A 123 10.21 -17.85 -8.81
C ALA A 123 9.99 -19.06 -9.74
N THR A 124 9.07 -18.93 -10.71
CA THR A 124 8.80 -19.93 -11.74
C THR A 124 10.01 -20.12 -12.64
N ASN A 125 10.65 -19.04 -13.08
CA ASN A 125 11.86 -19.07 -13.91
C ASN A 125 13.03 -19.76 -13.20
N LYS A 126 13.23 -19.51 -11.90
CA LYS A 126 14.27 -20.18 -11.09
C LYS A 126 14.09 -21.70 -11.08
N ARG A 127 12.85 -22.18 -10.93
CA ARG A 127 12.51 -23.62 -10.97
C ARG A 127 12.63 -24.19 -12.38
N ASN A 128 12.11 -23.49 -13.39
CA ASN A 128 12.15 -23.91 -14.78
C ASN A 128 13.58 -23.99 -15.31
N ALA A 129 14.46 -23.06 -14.94
CA ALA A 129 15.86 -23.07 -15.34
C ALA A 129 16.58 -24.36 -14.93
N ALA A 130 16.50 -24.73 -13.65
CA ALA A 130 17.13 -25.95 -13.15
C ALA A 130 16.57 -27.23 -13.82
N LEU A 131 15.26 -27.28 -14.08
CA LEU A 131 14.61 -28.45 -14.68
C LEU A 131 14.86 -28.56 -16.19
N ILE A 132 14.93 -27.44 -16.90
CA ILE A 132 15.28 -27.39 -18.33
C ILE A 132 16.76 -27.74 -18.50
N GLN A 133 17.66 -27.14 -17.70
CA GLN A 133 19.09 -27.44 -17.76
C GLN A 133 19.38 -28.92 -17.45
N ARG A 134 18.69 -29.51 -16.47
CA ARG A 134 18.76 -30.95 -16.20
C ARG A 134 18.31 -31.80 -17.39
N HIS A 135 17.19 -31.46 -18.03
CA HIS A 135 16.73 -32.19 -19.21
C HIS A 135 17.71 -32.08 -20.39
N MET A 136 18.38 -30.93 -20.56
CA MET A 136 19.42 -30.75 -21.58
C MET A 136 20.70 -31.55 -21.27
N GLU A 137 21.04 -31.70 -19.99
CA GLU A 137 22.12 -32.59 -19.54
C GLU A 137 21.79 -34.06 -19.80
N GLU A 138 20.56 -34.49 -19.50
CA GLU A 138 20.07 -35.86 -19.75
C GLU A 138 19.93 -36.17 -21.25
N ALA A 139 19.50 -35.22 -22.08
CA ALA A 139 19.18 -35.45 -23.51
C ALA A 139 20.36 -35.24 -24.47
N ILE A 140 21.25 -34.26 -24.21
CA ILE A 140 22.38 -33.93 -25.11
C ILE A 140 23.74 -33.87 -24.41
N GLY A 141 23.83 -34.25 -23.13
CA GLY A 141 25.09 -34.34 -22.39
C GLY A 141 25.75 -32.98 -22.08
N VAL A 142 25.03 -31.87 -22.22
CA VAL A 142 25.55 -30.53 -21.92
C VAL A 142 25.27 -30.17 -20.46
N SER A 143 26.33 -30.06 -19.66
CA SER A 143 26.23 -29.64 -18.26
C SER A 143 25.53 -28.27 -18.09
N PRO A 144 24.73 -28.05 -17.03
CA PRO A 144 24.07 -26.78 -16.74
C PRO A 144 25.00 -25.55 -16.78
N ALA A 145 26.27 -25.71 -16.40
CA ALA A 145 27.28 -24.64 -16.45
C ALA A 145 27.63 -24.16 -17.87
N ARG A 146 27.29 -24.95 -18.91
CA ARG A 146 27.48 -24.63 -20.34
C ARG A 146 26.17 -24.43 -21.11
N GLY A 147 25.05 -24.28 -20.38
CA GLY A 147 23.73 -24.00 -20.93
C GLY A 147 23.25 -22.60 -20.57
N PHE A 148 23.22 -21.68 -21.53
CA PHE A 148 22.67 -20.34 -21.33
C PHE A 148 21.16 -20.33 -21.65
N LEU A 149 20.34 -19.99 -20.66
CA LEU A 149 18.88 -19.94 -20.77
C LEU A 149 18.39 -18.50 -20.61
N GLN A 150 17.63 -18.01 -21.58
CA GLN A 150 17.04 -16.67 -21.58
C GLN A 150 15.50 -16.78 -21.62
N PHE A 151 14.82 -16.28 -20.59
CA PHE A 151 13.37 -16.12 -20.60
C PHE A 151 13.00 -14.77 -21.21
N ILE A 152 12.06 -14.75 -22.16
CA ILE A 152 11.66 -13.56 -22.90
C ILE A 152 10.17 -13.30 -22.66
N PRO A 153 9.82 -12.42 -21.69
CA PRO A 153 8.43 -12.01 -21.46
C PRO A 153 7.87 -11.28 -22.67
N THR A 154 6.73 -11.74 -23.16
CA THR A 154 5.98 -11.12 -24.25
C THR A 154 4.60 -10.68 -23.76
N LEU A 155 4.16 -9.49 -24.16
CA LEU A 155 2.81 -8.98 -23.91
C LEU A 155 1.80 -9.59 -24.89
N GLU A 156 0.53 -9.63 -24.52
CA GLU A 156 -0.57 -10.20 -25.30
C GLU A 156 -0.80 -9.47 -26.64
N GLU A 157 -0.47 -8.18 -26.71
CA GLU A 157 -0.44 -7.38 -27.94
C GLU A 157 0.70 -7.77 -28.91
N ASN A 158 1.80 -8.32 -28.40
CA ASN A 158 3.02 -8.63 -29.14
C ASN A 158 3.12 -10.12 -29.53
N MET A 159 2.10 -10.93 -29.19
CA MET A 159 1.99 -12.34 -29.58
C MET A 159 0.78 -12.53 -30.50
N ALA A 160 1.01 -13.13 -31.67
CA ALA A 160 0.00 -13.28 -32.70
C ALA A 160 -0.01 -14.69 -33.32
N VAL A 161 -1.21 -15.24 -33.50
CA VAL A 161 -1.48 -16.55 -34.11
C VAL A 161 -2.71 -16.40 -35.02
N ASN A 162 -2.83 -17.22 -36.07
CA ASN A 162 -3.99 -17.19 -36.99
C ASN A 162 -4.30 -15.81 -37.63
N GLY A 163 -3.34 -14.88 -37.66
CA GLY A 163 -3.50 -13.53 -38.20
C GLY A 163 -4.13 -12.52 -37.24
N ARG A 164 -4.21 -12.82 -35.94
CA ARG A 164 -4.69 -11.93 -34.87
C ARG A 164 -3.69 -11.90 -33.72
N THR A 165 -3.61 -10.79 -32.99
CA THR A 165 -2.88 -10.71 -31.71
C THR A 165 -3.76 -11.25 -30.58
N LEU A 166 -3.17 -11.84 -29.54
CA LEU A 166 -3.93 -12.35 -28.41
C LEU A 166 -4.78 -11.26 -27.76
N ALA A 167 -4.21 -10.05 -27.58
CA ALA A 167 -4.96 -8.90 -27.06
C ALA A 167 -6.20 -8.57 -27.92
N ALA A 168 -6.10 -8.57 -29.25
CA ALA A 168 -7.24 -8.31 -30.12
C ALA A 168 -8.30 -9.44 -30.09
N GLU A 169 -7.87 -10.68 -29.85
CA GLU A 169 -8.77 -11.83 -29.71
C GLU A 169 -9.51 -11.81 -28.36
N MET A 170 -8.85 -11.34 -27.30
CA MET A 170 -9.44 -11.10 -25.99
C MET A 170 -10.42 -9.91 -26.02
N ASP A 171 -10.06 -8.81 -26.67
CA ASP A 171 -10.93 -7.65 -26.94
C ASP A 171 -12.20 -8.04 -27.72
N ASP A 172 -12.06 -8.87 -28.76
CA ASP A 172 -13.20 -9.38 -29.55
C ASP A 172 -14.15 -10.24 -28.68
N LEU A 173 -13.62 -11.00 -27.71
CA LEU A 173 -14.41 -11.81 -26.79
C LEU A 173 -15.10 -10.98 -25.70
N GLU A 174 -14.45 -9.93 -25.19
CA GLU A 174 -15.06 -9.00 -24.24
C GLU A 174 -16.19 -8.19 -24.88
N ARG A 175 -16.06 -7.80 -26.16
CA ARG A 175 -17.11 -7.09 -26.92
C ARG A 175 -18.28 -7.97 -27.33
N ASN A 176 -18.06 -9.26 -27.59
CA ASN A 176 -19.11 -10.19 -28.00
C ASN A 176 -19.76 -10.94 -26.80
N GLY A 177 -19.14 -10.93 -25.62
CA GLY A 177 -19.59 -11.66 -24.43
C GLY A 177 -20.95 -11.26 -23.85
N SER A 178 -21.54 -10.13 -24.29
CA SER A 178 -22.87 -9.69 -23.86
C SER A 178 -24.03 -10.20 -24.73
N LEU A 179 -23.80 -11.06 -25.74
CA LEU A 179 -24.86 -11.63 -26.59
C LEU A 179 -24.67 -13.12 -26.91
N ALA A 180 -25.25 -13.94 -26.02
CA ALA A 180 -25.81 -15.29 -26.24
C ALA A 180 -24.89 -16.50 -26.50
N ASP A 181 -25.32 -17.63 -25.93
CA ASP A 181 -25.06 -18.97 -26.44
C ASP A 181 -25.46 -19.06 -27.93
N ASP A 182 -24.51 -19.36 -28.81
CA ASP A 182 -24.69 -20.41 -29.82
C ASP A 182 -23.34 -20.79 -30.46
N VAL A 183 -22.99 -22.08 -30.40
CA VAL A 183 -21.82 -22.63 -31.10
C VAL A 183 -22.24 -23.19 -32.44
N PRO A 184 -21.57 -22.81 -33.54
CA PRO A 184 -21.42 -23.72 -34.68
C PRO A 184 -19.97 -24.19 -34.82
N SER A 185 -19.82 -25.51 -34.91
CA SER A 185 -18.54 -26.20 -35.16
C SER A 185 -17.97 -25.95 -36.56
N LEU A 186 -16.68 -26.26 -36.74
CA LEU A 186 -15.95 -26.11 -38.01
C LEU A 186 -16.70 -26.75 -39.19
N GLY A 187 -17.06 -25.94 -40.19
CA GLY A 187 -17.60 -26.46 -41.45
C GLY A 187 -17.93 -25.39 -42.50
N SER A 188 -17.18 -25.43 -43.61
CA SER A 188 -17.50 -24.78 -44.90
C SER A 188 -17.20 -23.27 -45.06
N ARG A 189 -16.33 -23.00 -46.05
CA ARG A 189 -16.10 -21.69 -46.68
C ARG A 189 -17.41 -21.07 -47.19
N ARG A 190 -17.56 -19.74 -47.05
CA ARG A 190 -18.06 -18.94 -48.18
C ARG A 190 -17.62 -17.48 -48.17
N SER A 191 -16.99 -17.07 -49.26
CA SER A 191 -16.63 -15.67 -49.52
C SER A 191 -17.86 -14.80 -49.77
N LYS A 192 -17.89 -13.59 -49.19
CA LYS A 192 -18.72 -12.48 -49.66
C LYS A 192 -17.97 -11.16 -49.62
N THR A 193 -17.19 -10.91 -50.65
CA THR A 193 -16.92 -9.54 -51.11
C THR A 193 -18.24 -8.90 -51.56
N LYS A 194 -18.57 -7.69 -51.08
CA LYS A 194 -19.19 -6.65 -51.92
C LYS A 194 -19.19 -5.26 -51.28
N LYS A 195 -18.45 -4.37 -51.96
CA LYS A 195 -18.52 -2.90 -51.93
C LYS A 195 -19.95 -2.35 -51.84
N LYS A 196 -20.12 -1.19 -51.20
CA LYS A 196 -20.32 0.07 -51.95
C LYS A 196 -20.11 1.35 -51.13
N LEU A 197 -19.69 2.41 -51.83
CA LEU A 197 -19.51 3.76 -51.33
C LEU A 197 -20.85 4.50 -51.21
N SER A 198 -20.87 5.55 -50.39
CA SER A 198 -21.63 6.77 -50.67
C SER A 198 -20.78 8.00 -50.35
N VAL A 199 -20.76 8.98 -51.26
CA VAL A 199 -20.06 10.27 -51.14
C VAL A 199 -21.07 11.36 -51.48
N ARG A 200 -21.15 12.39 -50.63
CA ARG A 200 -21.62 13.79 -50.87
C ARG A 200 -22.09 14.42 -49.55
N SER A 201 -22.00 15.72 -49.30
CA SER A 201 -21.15 16.78 -49.88
C SER A 201 -21.30 18.07 -49.05
N ILE A 202 -20.29 18.94 -49.14
CA ILE A 202 -20.17 20.31 -48.60
C ILE A 202 -21.46 21.16 -48.66
N GLY A 203 -21.67 21.99 -47.62
CA GLY A 203 -22.58 23.15 -47.64
C GLY A 203 -22.12 24.24 -46.67
N ASN A 204 -21.65 25.38 -47.19
CA ASN A 204 -21.17 26.53 -46.40
C ASN A 204 -22.30 27.25 -45.63
N PHE A 205 -21.97 27.94 -44.52
CA PHE A 205 -22.37 29.34 -44.31
C PHE A 205 -21.43 30.10 -43.34
N ARG A 206 -21.09 31.33 -43.74
CA ARG A 206 -20.42 32.45 -43.03
C ARG A 206 -20.88 33.72 -43.77
N PRO A 207 -20.68 34.95 -43.25
CA PRO A 207 -20.97 35.45 -41.91
C PRO A 207 -21.78 36.78 -41.99
N SER A 208 -22.07 37.46 -40.87
CA SER A 208 -22.29 38.92 -40.90
C SER A 208 -21.97 39.62 -39.56
N SER A 209 -21.09 40.62 -39.64
CA SER A 209 -20.95 41.78 -38.74
C SER A 209 -21.96 42.88 -39.17
N VAL A 210 -22.12 44.08 -38.60
CA VAL A 210 -21.23 45.08 -37.96
C VAL A 210 -22.11 46.03 -37.06
N VAL A 211 -21.61 46.70 -36.00
CA VAL A 211 -21.37 48.18 -35.82
C VAL A 211 -21.41 48.50 -34.28
N ALA A 212 -20.88 49.61 -33.74
CA ALA A 212 -19.45 49.88 -33.42
C ALA A 212 -19.25 51.12 -32.50
N GLY A 213 -18.91 50.92 -31.20
CA GLY A 213 -18.30 51.92 -30.30
C GLY A 213 -19.22 52.94 -29.58
N PRO A 214 -18.69 53.83 -28.70
CA PRO A 214 -17.30 53.97 -28.23
C PRO A 214 -17.13 53.95 -26.67
N ALA A 215 -15.88 54.11 -26.19
CA ALA A 215 -15.49 54.17 -24.77
C ALA A 215 -15.72 55.54 -24.09
N PRO A 216 -15.48 55.66 -22.77
CA PRO A 216 -14.36 56.52 -22.35
C PRO A 216 -13.51 56.02 -21.16
N GLU A 217 -12.40 56.72 -20.91
CA GLU A 217 -11.32 56.42 -19.96
C GLU A 217 -11.31 57.29 -18.68
N LEU A 218 -10.74 56.69 -17.60
CA LEU A 218 -9.81 57.28 -16.61
C LEU A 218 -10.22 58.31 -15.51
N THR A 219 -9.55 58.11 -14.35
CA THR A 219 -9.14 59.05 -13.26
C THR A 219 -10.05 59.25 -12.00
N PRO A 220 -9.47 59.55 -10.80
CA PRO A 220 -9.82 58.82 -9.56
C PRO A 220 -10.18 59.71 -8.32
N PRO A 221 -10.44 59.08 -7.15
CA PRO A 221 -9.87 59.55 -5.88
C PRO A 221 -9.32 58.39 -5.00
N ALA A 222 -8.19 58.47 -4.28
CA ALA A 222 -7.68 59.48 -3.36
C ALA A 222 -8.36 59.51 -1.96
N ASN A 223 -8.03 58.53 -1.09
CA ASN A 223 -7.46 58.78 0.26
C ASN A 223 -7.27 57.50 1.11
N ARG A 224 -6.10 56.86 0.99
CA ARG A 224 -5.57 55.96 2.04
C ARG A 224 -5.11 56.81 3.23
N LYS A 225 -5.91 56.89 4.31
CA LYS A 225 -5.42 57.27 5.66
C LYS A 225 -6.39 57.09 6.85
N LYS A 226 -7.52 56.38 6.71
CA LYS A 226 -8.50 56.20 7.81
C LYS A 226 -8.96 54.75 8.08
N MET A 227 -8.32 53.74 7.49
CA MET A 227 -8.61 52.32 7.80
C MET A 227 -7.62 51.70 8.79
N ASP A 228 -6.37 52.16 8.84
CA ASP A 228 -5.34 51.56 9.69
C ASP A 228 -5.39 52.03 11.15
N GLU A 229 -5.91 53.23 11.43
CA GLU A 229 -6.05 53.76 12.80
C GLU A 229 -7.17 53.07 13.61
N ASN A 230 -8.20 52.53 12.96
CA ASN A 230 -9.25 51.76 13.64
C ASN A 230 -8.85 50.30 13.90
N ARG A 231 -7.89 49.76 13.13
CA ARG A 231 -7.44 48.36 13.29
C ARG A 231 -6.51 48.19 14.50
N GLN A 232 -5.79 49.24 14.89
CA GLN A 232 -4.94 49.24 16.09
C GLN A 232 -5.68 49.55 17.39
N ARG A 233 -6.89 50.14 17.34
CA ARG A 233 -7.72 50.43 18.53
C ARG A 233 -8.56 49.25 19.03
N LEU A 234 -8.72 48.20 18.20
CA LEU A 234 -9.40 46.96 18.56
C LEU A 234 -8.46 45.89 19.16
N LEU A 235 -7.14 46.12 19.17
CA LEU A 235 -6.13 45.20 19.72
C LEU A 235 -5.61 45.61 21.11
N GLN A 236 -6.22 46.60 21.76
CA GLN A 236 -5.84 47.09 23.10
C GLN A 236 -7.01 47.13 24.10
N ARG A 237 -8.14 46.46 23.82
CA ARG A 237 -9.32 46.50 24.69
C ARG A 237 -10.08 45.18 24.84
N ASP A 238 -9.35 44.10 25.12
CA ASP A 238 -9.85 42.92 25.86
C ASP A 238 -8.74 42.30 26.73
N GLY A 239 -8.11 43.16 27.54
CA GLY A 239 -7.10 42.78 28.52
C GLY A 239 -7.67 42.61 29.93
N SER A 240 -8.67 41.74 30.14
CA SER A 240 -9.10 41.35 31.48
C SER A 240 -9.96 40.09 31.53
N LYS A 241 -9.37 38.99 32.03
CA LYS A 241 -10.02 37.81 32.63
C LYS A 241 -11.18 37.17 31.83
N ASP A 242 -10.81 36.16 31.03
CA ASP A 242 -11.46 34.85 31.14
C ASP A 242 -10.37 33.78 31.21
N SER A 243 -10.47 32.93 32.23
CA SER A 243 -9.50 31.88 32.51
C SER A 243 -10.10 30.52 32.18
N ASP A 244 -10.31 30.25 30.89
CA ASP A 244 -10.72 28.92 30.45
C ASP A 244 -9.47 28.13 30.02
N SER A 245 -8.98 27.32 30.95
CA SER A 245 -7.70 26.63 30.83
C SER A 245 -7.89 25.19 30.38
N THR A 246 -8.25 24.98 29.11
CA THR A 246 -7.98 23.72 28.39
C THR A 246 -6.48 23.61 28.06
N ALA A 247 -5.66 23.77 29.09
CA ALA A 247 -4.27 23.36 29.08
C ALA A 247 -4.25 21.84 29.13
N MET A 248 -4.26 21.21 27.95
CA MET A 248 -3.80 19.84 27.76
C MET A 248 -2.53 19.67 28.61
N LEU A 249 -2.54 18.74 29.57
CA LEU A 249 -1.34 18.46 30.35
C LEU A 249 -0.25 18.07 29.36
N GLN A 250 0.80 18.89 29.24
CA GLN A 250 2.04 18.46 28.62
C GLN A 250 2.70 17.44 29.55
N THR A 251 2.20 16.21 29.49
CA THR A 251 2.84 15.03 30.07
C THR A 251 4.26 14.96 29.51
N LYS A 252 5.26 15.02 30.40
CA LYS A 252 6.68 15.06 30.06
C LYS A 252 7.24 13.70 29.59
N GLY A 253 6.37 12.84 29.09
CA GLY A 253 6.66 11.48 28.66
C GLY A 253 6.37 11.29 27.18
N LYS A 254 6.90 10.21 26.61
CA LYS A 254 6.67 9.83 25.22
C LYS A 254 5.20 9.42 25.05
N PRO A 255 4.44 9.94 24.07
CA PRO A 255 3.05 9.53 23.84
C PRO A 255 2.97 8.02 23.65
N ARG A 256 1.93 7.40 24.20
CA ARG A 256 1.76 5.93 24.15
C ARG A 256 0.50 5.54 23.39
N LEU A 257 0.66 4.58 22.49
CA LEU A 257 -0.41 3.88 21.79
C LEU A 257 -0.64 2.54 22.48
N LEU A 258 -1.82 2.35 23.08
CA LEU A 258 -2.18 1.05 23.65
C LEU A 258 -3.02 0.25 22.65
N LEU A 259 -2.54 -0.93 22.26
CA LEU A 259 -3.26 -1.87 21.43
C LEU A 259 -3.97 -2.89 22.33
N MET A 260 -5.29 -2.77 22.42
CA MET A 260 -6.16 -3.60 23.25
C MET A 260 -7.25 -4.28 22.41
N GLY A 261 -7.89 -5.32 22.96
CA GLY A 261 -8.94 -6.09 22.28
C GLY A 261 -8.78 -7.61 22.42
N GLN A 262 -9.79 -8.35 21.97
CA GLN A 262 -9.93 -9.80 22.18
C GLN A 262 -8.74 -10.64 21.69
N ARG A 263 -8.60 -11.87 22.22
CA ARG A 263 -7.63 -12.85 21.72
C ARG A 263 -7.86 -13.12 20.23
N ARG A 264 -6.78 -13.17 19.43
CA ARG A 264 -6.77 -13.39 17.96
C ARG A 264 -7.34 -12.24 17.09
N SER A 265 -7.71 -11.10 17.67
CA SER A 265 -8.24 -9.95 16.90
C SER A 265 -7.28 -9.32 15.87
N GLY A 266 -5.97 -9.59 15.97
CA GLY A 266 -4.96 -9.12 15.00
C GLY A 266 -3.97 -8.07 15.52
N LYS A 267 -4.17 -7.50 16.72
CA LYS A 267 -3.31 -6.46 17.33
C LYS A 267 -1.78 -6.69 17.22
N SER A 268 -1.30 -7.89 17.49
CA SER A 268 0.13 -8.21 17.40
C SER A 268 0.62 -8.23 15.94
N SER A 269 -0.19 -8.76 15.02
CA SER A 269 0.04 -8.70 13.57
C SER A 269 0.07 -7.26 13.06
N ILE A 270 -0.85 -6.41 13.53
CA ILE A 270 -0.89 -4.98 13.24
C ILE A 270 0.42 -4.31 13.66
N SER A 271 0.87 -4.54 14.91
CA SER A 271 2.12 -3.95 15.42
C SER A 271 3.34 -4.40 14.59
N SER A 272 3.42 -5.69 14.25
CA SER A 272 4.52 -6.24 13.44
C SER A 272 4.55 -5.70 12.01
N VAL A 273 3.39 -5.55 11.35
CA VAL A 273 3.31 -5.06 9.97
C VAL A 273 3.66 -3.57 9.89
N VAL A 274 3.09 -2.74 10.77
CA VAL A 274 3.24 -1.28 10.70
C VAL A 274 4.61 -0.82 11.22
N PHE A 275 5.12 -1.41 12.30
CA PHE A 275 6.30 -0.88 13.00
C PHE A 275 7.58 -1.70 12.83
N HIS A 276 7.46 -2.99 12.52
CA HIS A 276 8.61 -3.88 12.28
C HIS A 276 8.78 -4.26 10.81
N LYS A 277 7.96 -3.69 9.91
CA LYS A 277 7.92 -3.97 8.46
C LYS A 277 7.77 -5.47 8.12
N LEU A 278 7.14 -6.26 9.01
CA LEU A 278 6.92 -7.69 8.78
C LEU A 278 5.90 -7.89 7.64
N PRO A 279 6.17 -8.75 6.64
CA PRO A 279 5.19 -9.05 5.59
C PRO A 279 3.87 -9.61 6.16
N PRO A 280 2.69 -9.17 5.69
CA PRO A 280 1.40 -9.65 6.22
C PRO A 280 1.23 -11.17 6.17
N SER A 281 1.80 -11.84 5.16
CA SER A 281 1.82 -13.29 5.02
C SER A 281 2.58 -14.03 6.13
N GLU A 282 3.60 -13.41 6.72
CA GLU A 282 4.39 -13.99 7.81
C GLU A 282 3.70 -13.84 9.17
N THR A 283 2.71 -12.94 9.29
CA THR A 283 1.98 -12.72 10.54
C THR A 283 1.19 -13.94 11.02
N LEU A 284 0.91 -14.89 10.13
CA LEU A 284 0.30 -16.20 10.44
C LEU A 284 1.13 -17.05 11.40
N PHE A 285 2.45 -16.80 11.49
CA PHE A 285 3.39 -17.53 12.34
C PHE A 285 3.64 -16.84 13.70
N LEU A 286 2.98 -15.70 13.99
CA LEU A 286 3.12 -15.02 15.27
C LEU A 286 2.50 -15.83 16.42
N GLU A 287 3.25 -15.98 17.51
CA GLU A 287 2.79 -16.66 18.72
C GLU A 287 1.73 -15.82 19.48
N SER A 288 0.93 -16.47 20.32
CA SER A 288 -0.04 -15.76 21.17
C SER A 288 0.65 -14.91 22.24
N THR A 289 0.50 -13.58 22.18
CA THR A 289 0.97 -12.64 23.19
C THR A 289 0.47 -13.02 24.59
N ALA A 290 1.40 -13.45 25.46
CA ALA A 290 1.13 -13.89 26.84
C ALA A 290 1.48 -12.84 27.91
N ARG A 291 2.19 -11.77 27.54
CA ARG A 291 2.62 -10.66 28.40
C ARG A 291 2.58 -9.38 27.58
N ILE A 292 2.41 -8.23 28.24
CA ILE A 292 2.45 -6.93 27.56
C ILE A 292 3.82 -6.75 26.89
N GLN A 293 3.83 -6.57 25.58
CA GLN A 293 5.01 -6.18 24.82
C GLN A 293 5.07 -4.66 24.75
N LYS A 294 6.26 -4.07 24.83
CA LYS A 294 6.48 -2.62 24.85
C LYS A 294 7.57 -2.26 23.85
N ASP A 295 7.16 -1.75 22.71
CA ASP A 295 8.07 -1.34 21.64
C ASP A 295 8.29 0.18 21.73
N ASN A 296 9.57 0.58 21.76
CA ASN A 296 9.97 1.98 21.63
C ASN A 296 10.40 2.20 20.18
N LEU A 297 9.76 3.15 19.49
CA LEU A 297 10.04 3.40 18.08
C LEU A 297 10.80 4.73 17.92
N ASN A 298 11.98 4.63 17.31
CA ASN A 298 12.77 5.78 16.91
C ASN A 298 12.24 6.30 15.55
N SER A 299 11.11 7.00 15.62
CA SER A 299 10.49 7.73 14.52
C SER A 299 10.78 9.24 14.67
N PHE A 300 10.31 10.06 13.74
CA PHE A 300 10.22 11.50 13.94
C PHE A 300 9.45 11.85 15.24
N MET A 301 8.39 11.10 15.53
CA MET A 301 7.70 11.17 16.82
C MET A 301 8.12 10.00 17.69
N ASP A 302 8.76 10.30 18.81
CA ASP A 302 9.15 9.33 19.82
C ASP A 302 7.91 8.81 20.58
N PHE A 303 7.26 7.74 20.10
CA PHE A 303 6.12 7.10 20.77
C PHE A 303 6.42 5.65 21.21
N GLN A 304 5.62 5.15 22.15
CA GLN A 304 5.66 3.76 22.60
C GLN A 304 4.40 3.02 22.15
N VAL A 305 4.57 1.79 21.66
CA VAL A 305 3.47 0.89 21.29
C VAL A 305 3.41 -0.25 22.30
N TRP A 306 2.26 -0.43 22.94
CA TRP A 306 2.07 -1.46 23.96
C TRP A 306 1.00 -2.47 23.48
N ASP A 307 1.41 -3.71 23.15
CA ASP A 307 0.49 -4.80 22.78
C ASP A 307 0.02 -5.57 24.04
N PHE A 308 -1.29 -5.56 24.30
CA PHE A 308 -1.87 -6.21 25.47
C PHE A 308 -2.30 -7.66 25.19
N PRO A 309 -2.10 -8.61 26.12
CA PRO A 309 -2.59 -9.98 25.98
C PRO A 309 -4.13 -10.03 26.04
N GLY A 310 -4.79 -10.38 24.94
CA GLY A 310 -6.26 -10.37 24.78
C GLY A 310 -7.05 -11.43 25.57
N GLN A 311 -6.46 -12.01 26.63
CA GLN A 311 -7.13 -12.88 27.61
C GLN A 311 -7.25 -12.21 28.98
N ILE A 312 -6.58 -11.08 29.20
CA ILE A 312 -6.53 -10.42 30.50
C ILE A 312 -7.58 -9.31 30.53
N ASP A 313 -8.62 -9.50 31.34
CA ASP A 313 -9.43 -8.40 31.81
C ASP A 313 -8.59 -7.57 32.79
N ILE A 314 -8.10 -6.43 32.28
CA ILE A 314 -7.15 -5.52 32.95
C ILE A 314 -7.73 -5.01 34.28
N PHE A 315 -9.05 -4.92 34.38
CA PHE A 315 -9.79 -4.42 35.53
C PHE A 315 -10.05 -5.48 36.62
N ASP A 316 -10.07 -6.77 36.26
CA ASP A 316 -10.32 -7.88 37.20
C ASP A 316 -9.04 -8.38 37.87
N ASN A 317 -7.86 -8.07 37.30
CA ASN A 317 -6.58 -8.46 37.87
C ASN A 317 -6.06 -7.44 38.89
N PRO A 318 -5.91 -7.80 40.19
CA PRO A 318 -5.46 -6.87 41.23
C PRO A 318 -4.03 -6.36 41.05
N ASN A 319 -3.21 -7.03 40.21
CA ASN A 319 -1.87 -6.56 39.85
C ASN A 319 -1.89 -5.40 38.82
N PHE A 320 -2.95 -5.28 38.01
CA PHE A 320 -3.07 -4.24 36.98
C PHE A 320 -3.86 -3.01 37.46
N THR A 321 -4.81 -3.19 38.37
CA THR A 321 -5.55 -2.07 38.97
C THR A 321 -4.64 -1.11 39.76
N PHE A 322 -3.55 -1.61 40.34
CA PHE A 322 -2.53 -0.77 41.01
C PHE A 322 -1.61 -0.01 40.04
N ASP A 323 -1.52 -0.45 38.78
CA ASP A 323 -0.61 0.10 37.76
C ASP A 323 -1.34 0.99 36.73
N MET A 324 -2.64 1.24 36.90
CA MET A 324 -3.44 2.06 35.97
C MET A 324 -2.89 3.47 35.76
N TYR A 325 -2.20 4.06 36.74
CA TYR A 325 -1.53 5.35 36.55
C TYR A 325 -0.28 5.22 35.66
N ALA A 326 0.50 4.16 35.81
CA ALA A 326 1.68 3.94 34.97
C ALA A 326 1.32 3.45 33.56
N ILE A 327 0.16 2.81 33.37
CA ILE A 327 -0.36 2.41 32.06
C ILE A 327 -1.02 3.60 31.35
N PHE A 328 -1.98 4.27 32.01
CA PHE A 328 -2.87 5.27 31.39
C PHE A 328 -2.42 6.73 31.55
N GLY A 329 -1.48 7.03 32.45
CA GLY A 329 -1.06 8.42 32.76
C GLY A 329 -0.26 9.17 31.68
N GLU A 330 0.28 8.47 30.67
CA GLU A 330 1.01 9.06 29.52
C GLU A 330 0.43 8.60 28.17
N ILE A 331 -0.83 8.17 28.14
CA ILE A 331 -1.47 7.75 26.88
C ILE A 331 -1.63 8.94 25.92
N GLY A 332 -1.31 8.67 24.65
CA GLY A 332 -1.80 9.47 23.53
C GLY A 332 -3.16 8.97 23.04
N ALA A 333 -3.26 7.67 22.72
CA ALA A 333 -4.51 7.05 22.28
C ALA A 333 -4.66 5.59 22.74
N LEU A 334 -5.91 5.19 22.98
CA LEU A 334 -6.32 3.80 23.17
C LEU A 334 -6.91 3.27 21.86
N ILE A 335 -6.27 2.24 21.30
CA ILE A 335 -6.72 1.58 20.08
C ILE A 335 -7.34 0.22 20.46
N TRP A 336 -8.63 0.05 20.19
CA TRP A 336 -9.36 -1.19 20.43
C TRP A 336 -9.61 -1.95 19.13
N VAL A 337 -9.06 -3.16 19.01
CA VAL A 337 -9.12 -3.98 17.80
C VAL A 337 -10.24 -5.03 17.92
N ILE A 338 -11.25 -4.89 17.07
CA ILE A 338 -12.40 -5.81 16.91
C ILE A 338 -12.17 -6.65 15.65
N ASP A 339 -12.40 -7.96 15.74
CA ASP A 339 -12.38 -8.84 14.56
C ASP A 339 -13.73 -8.78 13.83
N ALA A 340 -13.75 -8.37 12.57
CA ALA A 340 -14.98 -8.30 11.76
C ALA A 340 -15.44 -9.66 11.21
N GLN A 341 -14.60 -10.71 11.33
CA GLN A 341 -14.89 -12.06 10.83
C GLN A 341 -15.33 -13.04 11.93
N ASP A 342 -15.18 -12.69 13.22
CA ASP A 342 -15.60 -13.47 14.39
C ASP A 342 -16.80 -12.78 15.10
N ASP A 343 -17.36 -13.40 16.14
CA ASP A 343 -18.46 -12.79 16.90
C ASP A 343 -17.98 -11.61 17.78
N TYR A 344 -18.21 -10.39 17.29
CA TYR A 344 -17.80 -9.14 17.94
C TYR A 344 -18.70 -8.70 19.10
N LEU A 345 -19.81 -9.39 19.42
CA LEU A 345 -20.71 -9.01 20.53
C LEU A 345 -19.96 -8.89 21.86
N GLU A 346 -19.15 -9.88 22.21
CA GLU A 346 -18.33 -9.85 23.42
C GLU A 346 -17.23 -8.77 23.35
N ALA A 347 -16.72 -8.46 22.15
CA ALA A 347 -15.70 -7.43 21.96
C ALA A 347 -16.24 -6.03 22.22
N VAL A 348 -17.48 -5.77 21.82
CA VAL A 348 -18.23 -4.54 22.09
C VAL A 348 -18.55 -4.41 23.58
N ALA A 349 -19.08 -5.45 24.23
CA ALA A 349 -19.38 -5.41 25.66
C ALA A 349 -18.13 -5.14 26.52
N ARG A 350 -17.00 -5.79 26.21
CA ARG A 350 -15.70 -5.54 26.89
C ARG A 350 -15.16 -4.13 26.62
N LEU A 351 -15.37 -3.58 25.42
CA LEU A 351 -15.01 -2.20 25.11
C LEU A 351 -15.85 -1.22 25.94
N ASN A 352 -17.17 -1.38 25.98
CA ASN A 352 -18.05 -0.47 26.72
C ASN A 352 -17.72 -0.49 28.22
N ALA A 353 -17.51 -1.66 28.82
CA ALA A 353 -17.00 -1.78 30.20
C ALA A 353 -15.65 -1.06 30.41
N THR A 354 -14.73 -1.16 29.44
CA THR A 354 -13.42 -0.48 29.45
C THR A 354 -13.59 1.05 29.40
N ILE A 355 -14.41 1.56 28.49
CA ILE A 355 -14.68 3.01 28.34
C ILE A 355 -15.33 3.57 29.60
N LEU A 356 -16.34 2.89 30.15
CA LEU A 356 -17.04 3.32 31.37
C LEU A 356 -16.16 3.34 32.62
N HIS A 357 -15.10 2.51 32.66
CA HIS A 357 -14.09 2.59 33.70
C HIS A 357 -13.13 3.76 33.47
N LEU A 358 -12.65 3.94 32.23
CA LEU A 358 -11.65 4.96 31.89
C LEU A 358 -12.21 6.39 31.98
N GLN A 359 -13.45 6.63 31.54
CA GLN A 359 -14.10 7.94 31.59
C GLN A 359 -14.13 8.57 32.99
N ARG A 360 -14.11 7.76 34.06
CA ARG A 360 -14.07 8.23 35.46
C ARG A 360 -12.75 8.86 35.86
N SER A 361 -11.65 8.49 35.20
CA SER A 361 -10.28 8.85 35.59
C SER A 361 -9.53 9.63 34.49
N TYR A 362 -9.88 9.40 33.23
CA TYR A 362 -9.23 9.92 32.04
C TYR A 362 -10.27 10.38 31.00
N PRO A 363 -11.02 11.47 31.23
CA PRO A 363 -12.11 11.91 30.36
C PRO A 363 -11.64 12.42 28.98
N HIS A 364 -10.36 12.75 28.83
CA HIS A 364 -9.77 13.29 27.60
C HIS A 364 -8.96 12.26 26.80
N ILE A 365 -9.16 10.96 27.05
CA ILE A 365 -8.49 9.89 26.30
C ILE A 365 -9.11 9.74 24.91
N ASN A 366 -8.28 9.77 23.86
CA ASN A 366 -8.72 9.47 22.50
C ASN A 366 -8.96 7.96 22.37
N ILE A 367 -10.18 7.56 21.99
CA ILE A 367 -10.59 6.17 21.84
C ILE A 367 -10.83 5.87 20.36
N GLU A 368 -10.04 4.97 19.81
CA GLU A 368 -10.04 4.62 18.40
C GLU A 368 -10.37 3.14 18.25
N VAL A 369 -11.43 2.81 17.53
CA VAL A 369 -11.92 1.44 17.33
C VAL A 369 -11.56 1.00 15.93
N PHE A 370 -10.69 -0.01 15.83
CA PHE A 370 -10.30 -0.62 14.57
C PHE A 370 -11.17 -1.86 14.35
N ILE A 371 -12.11 -1.74 13.41
CA ILE A 371 -12.87 -2.86 12.87
C ILE A 371 -11.93 -3.53 11.86
N HIS A 372 -11.39 -4.69 12.24
CA HIS A 372 -10.23 -5.30 11.61
C HIS A 372 -10.57 -6.56 10.81
N LYS A 373 -9.66 -6.95 9.90
CA LYS A 373 -9.82 -8.09 8.97
C LYS A 373 -10.96 -7.91 7.96
N VAL A 374 -11.17 -6.69 7.48
CA VAL A 374 -12.23 -6.38 6.51
C VAL A 374 -11.91 -6.83 5.07
N ASP A 375 -10.71 -7.36 4.82
CA ASP A 375 -10.22 -7.82 3.51
C ASP A 375 -11.12 -8.85 2.81
N GLY A 376 -11.66 -9.83 3.55
CA GLY A 376 -12.56 -10.85 3.00
C GLY A 376 -14.04 -10.44 2.89
N LEU A 377 -14.38 -9.17 3.10
CA LEU A 377 -15.77 -8.70 3.23
C LEU A 377 -16.18 -7.81 2.04
N SER A 378 -17.45 -7.89 1.62
CA SER A 378 -18.02 -6.97 0.62
C SER A 378 -18.24 -5.56 1.20
N GLU A 379 -18.21 -4.54 0.35
CA GLU A 379 -18.37 -3.13 0.78
C GLU A 379 -19.69 -2.88 1.52
N ASP A 380 -20.80 -3.44 1.05
CA ASP A 380 -22.10 -3.33 1.75
C ASP A 380 -22.02 -3.92 3.17
N TYR A 381 -21.37 -5.08 3.33
CA TYR A 381 -21.24 -5.75 4.62
C TYR A 381 -20.26 -5.02 5.56
N LYS A 382 -19.21 -4.39 5.03
CA LYS A 382 -18.33 -3.48 5.79
C LYS A 382 -19.11 -2.31 6.37
N LEU A 383 -19.93 -1.64 5.55
CA LEU A 383 -20.76 -0.51 5.97
C LEU A 383 -21.81 -0.93 7.01
N ASP A 384 -22.42 -2.10 6.85
CA ASP A 384 -23.41 -2.60 7.80
C ASP A 384 -22.78 -3.01 9.14
N ILE A 385 -21.62 -3.70 9.16
CA ILE A 385 -20.87 -3.94 10.40
C ILE A 385 -20.47 -2.62 11.06
N GLN A 386 -19.96 -1.66 10.29
CA GLN A 386 -19.54 -0.36 10.84
C GLN A 386 -20.70 0.34 11.52
N ARG A 387 -21.88 0.37 10.89
CA ARG A 387 -23.10 0.95 11.47
C ARG A 387 -23.54 0.20 12.73
N ASP A 388 -23.64 -1.11 12.68
CA ASP A 388 -24.11 -1.94 13.80
C ASP A 388 -23.18 -1.85 15.02
N VAL A 389 -21.86 -1.91 14.81
CA VAL A 389 -20.85 -1.69 15.86
C VAL A 389 -20.91 -0.26 16.42
N THR A 390 -21.04 0.75 15.56
CA THR A 390 -21.14 2.16 15.98
C THR A 390 -22.38 2.39 16.83
N ILE A 391 -23.55 1.93 16.37
CA ILE A 391 -24.83 2.07 17.08
C ILE A 391 -24.77 1.38 18.43
N ARG A 392 -24.34 0.10 18.50
CA ARG A 392 -24.27 -0.63 19.79
C ARG A 392 -23.36 0.02 20.82
N ILE A 393 -22.21 0.55 20.39
CA ILE A 393 -21.28 1.25 21.28
C ILE A 393 -21.87 2.58 21.75
N GLN A 394 -22.47 3.36 20.84
CA GLN A 394 -23.06 4.66 21.19
C GLN A 394 -24.31 4.51 22.07
N ASP A 395 -25.19 3.56 21.76
CA ASP A 395 -26.40 3.28 22.54
C ASP A 395 -26.05 2.85 23.97
N GLU A 396 -25.16 1.84 24.15
CA GLU A 396 -24.79 1.36 25.48
C GLU A 396 -24.03 2.42 26.30
N LEU A 397 -23.23 3.29 25.67
CA LEU A 397 -22.62 4.44 26.35
C LEU A 397 -23.64 5.51 26.73
N SER A 398 -24.67 5.74 25.90
CA SER A 398 -25.76 6.68 26.18
C SER A 398 -26.65 6.21 27.34
N ASP A 399 -26.96 4.91 27.42
CA ASP A 399 -27.70 4.29 28.53
C ASP A 399 -27.01 4.49 29.89
N HIS A 400 -25.68 4.58 29.88
CA HIS A 400 -24.85 4.85 31.06
C HIS A 400 -24.57 6.35 31.29
N GLY A 401 -25.21 7.24 30.53
CA GLY A 401 -25.12 8.69 30.69
C GLY A 401 -23.88 9.35 30.07
N VAL A 402 -23.16 8.67 29.18
CA VAL A 402 -22.02 9.23 28.44
C VAL A 402 -22.47 9.61 27.03
N GLU A 403 -23.26 10.69 26.92
CA GLU A 403 -23.67 11.24 25.63
C GLU A 403 -22.45 11.79 24.86
N ASN A 404 -22.31 11.41 23.58
CA ASN A 404 -21.26 11.86 22.67
C ASN A 404 -19.81 11.55 23.14
N ALA A 405 -19.56 10.34 23.65
CA ALA A 405 -18.18 9.87 23.85
C ALA A 405 -17.34 10.02 22.56
N PRO A 406 -16.10 10.53 22.63
CA PRO A 406 -15.23 10.75 21.46
C PRO A 406 -14.61 9.42 20.98
N VAL A 407 -15.46 8.52 20.49
CA VAL A 407 -15.10 7.23 19.92
C VAL A 407 -15.08 7.34 18.40
N HIS A 408 -13.95 6.99 17.79
CA HIS A 408 -13.76 7.04 16.35
C HIS A 408 -13.61 5.64 15.77
N PHE A 409 -14.17 5.40 14.58
CA PHE A 409 -14.25 4.07 13.98
C PHE A 409 -13.48 4.02 12.66
N HIS A 410 -12.60 3.03 12.50
CA HIS A 410 -11.79 2.83 11.30
C HIS A 410 -11.96 1.39 10.79
N LEU A 411 -12.18 1.23 9.49
CA LEU A 411 -12.14 -0.06 8.81
C LEU A 411 -10.69 -0.35 8.45
N THR A 412 -10.16 -1.50 8.86
CA THR A 412 -8.73 -1.80 8.72
C THR A 412 -8.45 -3.25 8.27
N SER A 413 -7.40 -3.42 7.48
CA SER A 413 -6.77 -4.71 7.21
C SER A 413 -5.25 -4.54 7.13
N ILE A 414 -4.50 -5.61 7.45
CA ILE A 414 -3.05 -5.66 7.24
C ILE A 414 -2.67 -5.96 5.77
N TYR A 415 -3.61 -6.37 4.93
CA TYR A 415 -3.35 -6.72 3.51
C TYR A 415 -3.51 -5.56 2.54
N ASN A 416 -4.01 -4.41 3.01
CA ASN A 416 -4.10 -3.18 2.25
C ASN A 416 -3.58 -2.01 3.10
N HIS A 417 -3.54 -0.81 2.54
CA HIS A 417 -2.89 0.32 3.19
C HIS A 417 -3.76 0.98 4.29
N SER A 418 -5.00 0.52 4.49
CA SER A 418 -6.00 1.15 5.37
C SER A 418 -5.57 1.20 6.83
N ILE A 419 -4.76 0.23 7.28
CA ILE A 419 -4.22 0.24 8.64
C ILE A 419 -3.27 1.43 8.86
N PHE A 420 -2.45 1.78 7.87
CA PHE A 420 -1.54 2.93 7.97
C PHE A 420 -2.30 4.26 7.90
N GLU A 421 -3.35 4.35 7.09
CA GLU A 421 -4.26 5.50 7.05
C GLU A 421 -4.95 5.71 8.41
N ALA A 422 -5.48 4.64 9.01
CA ALA A 422 -6.08 4.68 10.34
C ALA A 422 -5.07 5.14 11.40
N PHE A 423 -3.85 4.57 11.43
CA PHE A 423 -2.80 5.04 12.34
C PHE A 423 -2.42 6.50 12.11
N SER A 424 -2.39 6.98 10.86
CA SER A 424 -2.11 8.38 10.54
C SER A 424 -3.15 9.30 11.17
N LYS A 425 -4.44 8.94 11.11
CA LYS A 425 -5.53 9.65 11.80
C LYS A 425 -5.43 9.60 13.32
N VAL A 426 -4.95 8.50 13.90
CA VAL A 426 -4.68 8.42 15.35
C VAL A 426 -3.52 9.33 15.74
N ILE A 427 -2.39 9.23 15.05
CA ILE A 427 -1.17 10.02 15.30
C ILE A 427 -1.43 11.52 15.12
N GLN A 428 -2.20 11.92 14.11
CA GLN A 428 -2.59 13.31 13.87
C GLN A 428 -3.24 13.97 15.09
N LYS A 429 -4.11 13.27 15.81
CA LYS A 429 -4.77 13.77 17.03
C LYS A 429 -3.80 13.96 18.21
N LEU A 430 -2.60 13.38 18.13
CA LEU A 430 -1.54 13.53 19.13
C LEU A 430 -0.61 14.71 18.82
N ILE A 431 -0.64 15.25 17.59
CA ILE A 431 0.25 16.34 17.18
C ILE A 431 -0.28 17.68 17.69
N PRO A 432 0.46 18.39 18.57
CA PRO A 432 0.08 19.72 18.98
C PRO A 432 0.13 20.67 17.77
N ARG A 433 -0.95 21.44 17.57
CA ARG A 433 -1.09 22.46 16.51
C ARG A 433 -1.15 21.91 15.07
N LEU A 434 -1.64 20.68 14.85
CA LEU A 434 -1.83 20.07 13.52
C LEU A 434 -2.40 21.02 12.47
N GLY A 435 -3.44 21.80 12.79
CA GLY A 435 -4.06 22.75 11.85
C GLY A 435 -3.12 23.83 11.27
N GLN A 436 -1.97 24.09 11.91
CA GLN A 436 -0.92 24.95 11.34
C GLN A 436 -0.17 24.23 10.21
N LEU A 437 0.15 22.94 10.39
CA LEU A 437 0.76 22.08 9.36
C LEU A 437 -0.20 21.89 8.17
N GLU A 438 -1.47 21.58 8.43
CA GLU A 438 -2.51 21.47 7.39
C GLU A 438 -2.64 22.75 6.58
N THR A 439 -2.64 23.92 7.24
CA THR A 439 -2.70 25.23 6.57
C THR A 439 -1.46 25.49 5.71
N LEU A 440 -0.28 25.07 6.17
CA LEU A 440 0.98 25.19 5.46
C LEU A 440 0.98 24.31 4.19
N LEU A 441 0.66 23.01 4.32
CA LEU A 441 0.52 22.09 3.19
C LEU A 441 -0.58 22.52 2.21
N THR A 442 -1.72 22.98 2.70
CA THR A 442 -2.80 23.52 1.87
C THR A 442 -2.38 24.77 1.10
N THR A 443 -1.51 25.60 1.68
CA THR A 443 -0.94 26.77 1.00
C THR A 443 0.03 26.33 -0.09
N LEU A 444 0.91 25.36 0.19
CA LEU A 444 1.83 24.76 -0.79
C LEU A 444 1.08 24.14 -1.98
N CYS A 445 0.03 23.35 -1.73
CA CYS A 445 -0.78 22.76 -2.80
C CYS A 445 -1.39 23.85 -3.71
N ARG A 446 -1.83 24.97 -3.14
CA ARG A 446 -2.40 26.10 -3.89
C ARG A 446 -1.34 26.86 -4.70
N THR A 447 -0.13 27.07 -4.18
CA THR A 447 0.94 27.80 -4.89
C THR A 447 1.60 26.95 -5.97
N CYS A 448 1.91 25.69 -5.68
CA CYS A 448 2.59 24.75 -6.59
C CYS A 448 1.64 23.99 -7.52
N ARG A 449 0.31 24.15 -7.35
CA ARG A 449 -0.74 23.44 -8.09
C ARG A 449 -0.72 21.91 -7.91
N PHE A 450 -0.33 21.45 -6.73
CA PHE A 450 -0.46 20.05 -6.38
C PHE A 450 -1.93 19.64 -6.32
N GLU A 451 -2.18 18.37 -6.56
CA GLU A 451 -3.47 17.71 -6.37
C GLU A 451 -3.64 17.27 -4.92
N LYS A 452 -2.59 16.70 -4.33
CA LYS A 452 -2.54 16.22 -2.94
C LYS A 452 -1.11 16.34 -2.39
N ALA A 453 -0.96 16.56 -1.09
CA ALA A 453 0.35 16.48 -0.42
C ALA A 453 0.27 15.77 0.94
N TYR A 454 1.30 15.00 1.25
CA TYR A 454 1.45 14.21 2.48
C TYR A 454 2.84 14.43 3.08
N LEU A 455 2.90 14.59 4.40
CA LEU A 455 4.16 14.59 5.15
C LEU A 455 4.30 13.23 5.84
N PHE A 456 5.13 12.35 5.28
CA PHE A 456 5.33 10.97 5.73
C PHE A 456 6.46 10.84 6.77
N ASP A 457 6.27 9.97 7.76
CA ASP A 457 7.37 9.26 8.41
C ASP A 457 7.82 8.11 7.50
N VAL A 458 9.07 8.19 7.03
CA VAL A 458 9.69 7.25 6.09
C VAL A 458 9.83 5.84 6.68
N ASN A 459 9.95 5.71 8.00
CA ASN A 459 10.15 4.41 8.65
C ASN A 459 8.84 3.63 8.81
N THR A 460 7.76 4.30 9.21
CA THR A 460 6.46 3.68 9.52
C THR A 460 5.42 3.81 8.42
N LYS A 461 5.69 4.63 7.38
CA LYS A 461 4.75 5.05 6.32
C LYS A 461 3.54 5.84 6.81
N ILE A 462 3.50 6.21 8.09
CA ILE A 462 2.42 7.00 8.67
C ILE A 462 2.55 8.46 8.20
N TYR A 463 1.47 9.08 7.71
CA TYR A 463 1.48 10.52 7.41
C TYR A 463 1.13 11.36 8.64
N ILE A 464 2.03 12.28 8.95
CA ILE A 464 1.96 13.22 10.08
C ILE A 464 0.97 14.35 9.80
N ALA A 465 0.90 14.81 8.56
CA ALA A 465 -0.03 15.84 8.11
C ALA A 465 -0.34 15.68 6.62
N THR A 466 -1.50 16.19 6.20
CA THR A 466 -1.89 16.31 4.80
C THR A 466 -2.58 17.66 4.58
N ASP A 467 -2.84 18.02 3.33
CA ASP A 467 -3.61 19.22 2.99
C ASP A 467 -5.12 19.00 3.12
N SER A 468 -5.90 20.10 3.17
CA SER A 468 -7.34 20.08 3.45
C SER A 468 -8.24 19.48 2.35
N THR A 469 -7.70 18.90 1.29
CA THR A 469 -8.50 18.16 0.30
C THR A 469 -8.92 16.81 0.90
N PRO A 470 -10.13 16.30 0.55
CA PRO A 470 -10.58 15.01 1.06
C PRO A 470 -9.56 13.92 0.71
N GLU A 471 -9.37 12.99 1.64
CA GLU A 471 -8.43 11.90 1.48
C GLU A 471 -8.93 10.94 0.39
N ASP A 472 -8.01 10.54 -0.48
CA ASP A 472 -8.22 9.49 -1.47
C ASP A 472 -7.26 8.36 -1.17
N MET A 473 -7.80 7.15 -1.05
CA MET A 473 -7.05 5.96 -0.72
C MET A 473 -6.03 5.63 -1.81
N ALA A 474 -6.40 5.76 -3.09
CA ALA A 474 -5.50 5.47 -4.20
C ALA A 474 -4.30 6.45 -4.23
N SER A 475 -4.54 7.73 -3.96
CA SER A 475 -3.49 8.74 -3.80
C SER A 475 -2.54 8.42 -2.64
N TYR A 476 -3.05 7.89 -1.54
CA TYR A 476 -2.21 7.44 -0.41
C TYR A 476 -1.37 6.20 -0.75
N GLU A 477 -1.98 5.17 -1.35
CA GLU A 477 -1.31 3.93 -1.78
C GLU A 477 -0.13 4.24 -2.71
N ILE A 478 -0.35 5.03 -3.76
CA ILE A 478 0.69 5.44 -4.72
C ILE A 478 1.85 6.20 -4.03
N CYS A 479 1.55 7.05 -3.05
CA CYS A 479 2.59 7.78 -2.31
C CYS A 479 3.37 6.89 -1.35
N SER A 480 2.69 5.95 -0.67
CA SER A 480 3.30 4.94 0.21
C SER A 480 4.28 4.06 -0.57
N ASP A 481 3.85 3.51 -1.70
CA ASP A 481 4.68 2.65 -2.55
C ASP A 481 5.86 3.42 -3.15
N PHE A 482 5.70 4.71 -3.46
CA PHE A 482 6.81 5.53 -3.93
C PHE A 482 7.89 5.73 -2.85
N VAL A 483 7.52 5.85 -1.57
CA VAL A 483 8.49 5.90 -0.46
C VAL A 483 9.26 4.58 -0.36
N ASP A 484 8.59 3.43 -0.46
CA ASP A 484 9.27 2.12 -0.48
C ASP A 484 10.24 1.99 -1.64
N VAL A 485 9.82 2.35 -2.85
CA VAL A 485 10.66 2.32 -4.05
C VAL A 485 11.93 3.16 -3.84
N ILE A 486 11.81 4.38 -3.31
CA ILE A 486 12.97 5.23 -3.02
C ILE A 486 13.87 4.60 -1.95
N ILE A 487 13.29 4.01 -0.89
CA ILE A 487 14.07 3.34 0.16
C ILE A 487 14.82 2.14 -0.41
N ASP A 488 14.17 1.23 -1.14
CA ASP A 488 14.79 0.09 -1.82
C ASP A 488 15.92 0.54 -2.77
N PHE A 489 15.71 1.63 -3.54
CA PHE A 489 16.77 2.22 -4.36
C PHE A 489 17.95 2.72 -3.52
N THR A 490 17.70 3.37 -2.37
CA THR A 490 18.78 3.81 -1.47
C THR A 490 19.47 2.67 -0.72
N GLU A 491 18.80 1.55 -0.44
CA GLU A 491 19.44 0.36 0.13
C GLU A 491 20.35 -0.33 -0.89
N VAL A 492 19.91 -0.45 -2.15
CA VAL A 492 20.69 -1.09 -3.23
C VAL A 492 21.85 -0.21 -3.70
N TYR A 493 21.65 1.10 -3.86
CA TYR A 493 22.62 2.01 -4.47
C TYR A 493 23.24 3.04 -3.50
N GLY A 494 22.60 3.37 -2.38
CA GLY A 494 23.15 4.31 -1.39
C GLY A 494 24.35 3.74 -0.63
N SER A 495 24.48 2.41 -0.57
CA SER A 495 25.67 1.72 -0.06
C SER A 495 26.80 1.59 -1.09
N TRP A 496 26.68 2.18 -2.29
CA TRP A 496 27.73 2.12 -3.32
C TRP A 496 29.04 2.65 -2.73
N ALA A 497 30.02 1.76 -2.60
CA ALA A 497 31.19 2.00 -1.77
C ALA A 497 31.84 3.34 -2.11
N GLN A 498 31.94 4.22 -1.09
CA GLN A 498 32.53 5.55 -1.22
C GLN A 498 33.85 5.42 -1.98
N PRO A 499 33.95 6.03 -3.19
CA PRO A 499 35.01 5.67 -4.11
C PRO A 499 36.36 6.01 -3.48
N PRO A 500 37.42 5.20 -3.69
CA PRO A 500 38.69 5.35 -2.99
C PRO A 500 39.21 6.79 -3.02
N PRO A 501 40.00 7.26 -2.03
CA PRO A 501 40.48 8.65 -2.00
C PRO A 501 41.15 9.11 -3.30
N GLN A 502 41.83 8.19 -4.00
CA GLN A 502 42.42 8.42 -5.33
C GLN A 502 41.40 8.69 -6.44
N TRP A 503 40.18 8.16 -6.35
CA TRP A 503 39.10 8.39 -7.31
C TRP A 503 38.43 9.74 -7.08
N ARG A 504 38.16 10.13 -5.82
CA ARG A 504 37.74 11.49 -5.48
C ARG A 504 38.75 12.52 -6.00
N ALA A 505 40.04 12.30 -5.71
CA ALA A 505 41.14 13.11 -6.22
C ALA A 505 41.36 13.05 -7.75
N ARG A 506 40.58 12.25 -8.51
CA ARG A 506 40.53 12.29 -9.99
C ARG A 506 39.32 13.07 -10.52
N LEU A 507 38.23 13.16 -9.75
CA LEU A 507 37.03 13.93 -10.09
C LEU A 507 37.20 15.43 -9.79
N GLU A 508 38.09 15.78 -8.87
CA GLU A 508 38.48 17.17 -8.54
C GLU A 508 39.60 17.71 -9.46
N GLN A 509 39.86 17.05 -10.59
CA GLN A 509 40.89 17.43 -11.57
C GLN A 509 40.29 18.18 -12.77
N ALA A 510 41.17 18.77 -13.58
CA ALA A 510 40.78 19.49 -14.79
C ALA A 510 39.91 18.62 -15.72
N PRO A 511 38.80 19.15 -16.26
CA PRO A 511 38.46 20.57 -16.30
C PRO A 511 37.76 21.14 -15.04
N TRP A 512 37.28 20.31 -14.12
CA TRP A 512 36.51 20.74 -12.94
C TRP A 512 37.37 20.73 -11.67
N ASN A 513 38.24 21.74 -11.54
CA ASN A 513 39.12 21.95 -10.37
C ASN A 513 38.34 22.51 -9.16
N GLN A 514 37.23 21.88 -8.78
CA GLN A 514 36.41 22.19 -7.61
C GLN A 514 36.30 20.94 -6.73
N ARG A 515 36.10 21.11 -5.43
CA ARG A 515 35.97 19.96 -4.52
C ARG A 515 34.68 19.22 -4.82
N LEU A 516 34.62 17.92 -4.53
CA LEU A 516 33.42 17.13 -4.81
C LEU A 516 32.18 17.64 -4.06
N GLU A 517 32.36 18.20 -2.87
CA GLU A 517 31.33 18.90 -2.09
C GLU A 517 30.74 20.10 -2.85
N ASP A 518 31.59 20.93 -3.46
CA ASP A 518 31.17 22.08 -4.27
C ASP A 518 30.55 21.69 -5.64
N GLN A 519 30.68 20.43 -6.05
CA GLN A 519 30.13 19.90 -7.31
C GLN A 519 28.70 19.32 -7.14
N VAL A 520 28.22 19.14 -5.91
CA VAL A 520 26.88 18.60 -5.65
C VAL A 520 25.84 19.71 -5.78
N ALA A 521 24.91 19.57 -6.75
CA ALA A 521 23.92 20.60 -7.04
C ALA A 521 22.73 20.66 -6.06
N CYS A 522 22.40 19.55 -5.39
CA CYS A 522 21.41 19.47 -4.32
C CYS A 522 22.00 18.63 -3.17
N GLU A 523 22.08 19.20 -1.97
CA GLU A 523 22.61 18.51 -0.77
C GLU A 523 21.62 17.52 -0.14
N TRP A 524 20.37 17.55 -0.59
CA TRP A 524 19.23 16.83 -0.01
C TRP A 524 18.64 15.79 -0.97
N ALA A 525 17.95 14.78 -0.44
CA ALA A 525 17.24 13.82 -1.27
C ALA A 525 15.98 14.44 -1.88
N GLU A 526 15.98 14.56 -3.21
CA GLU A 526 14.82 14.92 -4.04
C GLU A 526 14.65 13.82 -5.12
N ALA A 527 13.42 13.35 -5.30
CA ALA A 527 13.06 12.42 -6.35
C ALA A 527 11.77 12.87 -7.04
N THR A 528 11.65 12.61 -8.34
CA THR A 528 10.40 12.82 -9.08
C THR A 528 10.14 11.63 -9.99
N MET A 529 8.96 11.04 -9.86
CA MET A 529 8.47 9.95 -10.70
C MET A 529 7.29 10.45 -11.54
N VAL A 530 7.12 9.94 -12.77
CA VAL A 530 5.94 10.23 -13.58
C VAL A 530 5.29 8.90 -13.97
N LEU A 531 4.04 8.71 -13.57
CA LEU A 531 3.28 7.51 -13.94
C LEU A 531 2.84 7.61 -15.41
N ALA A 532 3.12 6.57 -16.19
CA ALA A 532 2.99 6.59 -17.65
C ALA A 532 1.53 6.65 -18.14
N ASP A 533 0.63 6.06 -17.37
CA ASP A 533 -0.82 6.03 -17.57
C ASP A 533 -1.51 7.36 -17.20
N ALA A 534 -1.07 7.99 -16.11
CA ALA A 534 -1.71 9.19 -15.56
C ALA A 534 -1.10 10.52 -16.06
N GLN A 535 0.14 10.52 -16.58
CA GLN A 535 0.91 11.73 -16.92
C GLN A 535 1.03 12.74 -15.75
N ARG A 536 0.84 12.27 -14.51
CA ARG A 536 0.96 13.05 -13.27
C ARG A 536 2.34 12.81 -12.66
N PRO A 537 3.17 13.86 -12.48
CA PRO A 537 4.38 13.76 -11.69
C PRO A 537 4.06 13.59 -10.20
N ILE A 538 4.89 12.83 -9.50
CA ILE A 538 4.88 12.66 -8.05
C ILE A 538 6.26 13.06 -7.57
N MET A 539 6.32 14.08 -6.72
CA MET A 539 7.55 14.61 -6.14
C MET A 539 7.72 14.06 -4.72
N LEU A 540 8.92 13.64 -4.37
CA LEU A 540 9.36 13.35 -3.01
C LEU A 540 10.53 14.26 -2.66
N ARG A 541 10.47 14.89 -1.49
CA ARG A 541 11.48 15.79 -0.94
C ARG A 541 11.72 15.46 0.53
N GLU A 542 12.96 15.17 0.89
CA GLU A 542 13.37 15.01 2.29
C GLU A 542 13.12 16.29 3.11
N VAL A 543 12.67 16.15 4.36
CA VAL A 543 12.43 17.26 5.30
C VAL A 543 13.36 17.16 6.52
N ASP A 544 13.43 15.97 7.11
CA ASP A 544 14.33 15.56 8.18
C ASP A 544 14.69 14.09 7.91
N ARG A 545 15.68 13.52 8.62
CA ARG A 545 16.14 12.13 8.47
C ARG A 545 15.03 11.07 8.50
N PHE A 546 13.91 11.39 9.15
CA PHE A 546 12.74 10.52 9.27
C PHE A 546 11.52 11.03 8.50
N LEU A 547 11.56 12.24 7.92
CA LEU A 547 10.41 12.88 7.28
C LEU A 547 10.62 13.14 5.80
N ALA A 548 9.63 12.78 4.99
CA ALA A 548 9.57 13.12 3.58
C ALA A 548 8.23 13.78 3.23
N LEU A 549 8.30 14.88 2.49
CA LEU A 549 7.15 15.48 1.83
C LEU A 549 6.94 14.77 0.48
N VAL A 550 5.77 14.18 0.28
CA VAL A 550 5.37 13.55 -0.98
C VAL A 550 4.15 14.31 -1.54
N ALA A 551 4.24 14.74 -2.80
CA ALA A 551 3.20 15.56 -3.44
C ALA A 551 2.85 15.06 -4.84
N ILE A 552 1.55 14.90 -5.10
CA ILE A 552 1.01 14.56 -6.42
C ILE A 552 0.81 15.86 -7.20
N MET A 553 1.46 15.97 -8.36
CA MET A 553 1.45 17.15 -9.20
C MET A 553 0.47 16.98 -10.36
N LYS A 554 -0.12 18.10 -10.82
CA LYS A 554 -1.00 18.09 -12.00
C LYS A 554 -0.18 17.97 -13.29
N GLU A 555 -0.80 17.42 -14.33
CA GLU A 555 -0.23 17.38 -15.69
C GLU A 555 0.30 18.76 -16.12
N GLY A 556 1.46 18.79 -16.78
CA GLY A 556 2.13 20.03 -17.20
C GLY A 556 2.77 20.86 -16.07
N SER A 557 2.75 20.41 -14.81
CA SER A 557 3.44 21.12 -13.71
C SER A 557 4.97 21.06 -13.81
N TYR A 558 5.51 20.06 -14.52
CA TYR A 558 6.95 19.83 -14.71
C TYR A 558 7.66 21.02 -15.40
N ASP A 559 6.96 21.74 -16.29
CA ASP A 559 7.47 22.98 -16.92
C ASP A 559 7.81 24.10 -15.91
N ARG A 560 7.34 23.96 -14.66
CA ARG A 560 7.53 24.94 -13.57
C ARG A 560 8.33 24.38 -12.41
N MET A 561 9.00 23.24 -12.56
CA MET A 561 9.77 22.58 -11.50
C MET A 561 10.69 23.56 -10.72
N PRO A 562 11.43 24.50 -11.35
CA PRO A 562 12.27 25.44 -10.58
C PRO A 562 11.49 26.35 -9.62
N GLN A 563 10.27 26.76 -9.98
CA GLN A 563 9.39 27.55 -9.10
C GLN A 563 8.79 26.67 -8.00
N ILE A 564 8.51 25.41 -8.31
CA ILE A 564 7.95 24.44 -7.37
C ILE A 564 8.98 24.08 -6.31
N ASN A 565 10.21 23.73 -6.71
CA ASN A 565 11.31 23.43 -5.79
C ASN A 565 11.59 24.62 -4.87
N MET A 566 11.72 25.84 -5.40
CA MET A 566 11.91 27.04 -4.58
C MET A 566 10.79 27.24 -3.52
N ASN A 567 9.53 26.98 -3.87
CA ASN A 567 8.42 27.07 -2.92
C ASN A 567 8.41 25.90 -1.91
N VAL A 568 8.80 24.71 -2.35
CA VAL A 568 8.92 23.51 -1.53
C VAL A 568 10.03 23.68 -0.51
N ASP A 569 11.21 24.16 -0.91
CA ASP A 569 12.36 24.38 -0.02
C ASP A 569 12.02 25.38 1.11
N VAL A 570 11.35 26.50 0.79
CA VAL A 570 10.83 27.45 1.80
C VAL A 570 9.83 26.79 2.77
N VAL A 571 9.05 25.82 2.28
CA VAL A 571 8.14 25.04 3.13
C VAL A 571 8.91 24.01 3.97
N VAL A 572 9.92 23.34 3.43
CA VAL A 572 10.79 22.42 4.17
C VAL A 572 11.50 23.15 5.31
N GLU A 573 12.09 24.32 5.04
CA GLU A 573 12.69 25.18 6.07
C GLU A 573 11.68 25.53 7.19
N GLY A 574 10.47 25.96 6.82
CA GLY A 574 9.40 26.29 7.76
C GLY A 574 8.86 25.09 8.55
N LEU A 575 8.86 23.89 7.97
CA LEU A 575 8.52 22.64 8.67
C LEU A 575 9.61 22.29 9.69
N THR A 576 10.88 22.40 9.32
CA THR A 576 12.00 22.16 10.23
C THR A 576 11.99 23.15 11.40
N GLU A 577 11.79 24.44 11.16
CA GLU A 577 11.63 25.44 12.24
C GLU A 577 10.42 25.13 13.13
N PHE A 578 9.26 24.80 12.55
CA PHE A 578 8.07 24.41 13.32
C PHE A 578 8.36 23.22 14.25
N PHE A 579 9.09 22.22 13.78
CA PHE A 579 9.42 21.03 14.56
C PHE A 579 10.54 21.27 15.58
N GLU A 580 11.50 22.14 15.33
CA GLU A 580 12.45 22.59 16.36
C GLU A 580 11.75 23.35 17.51
N ILE A 581 10.75 24.19 17.18
CA ILE A 581 9.97 24.94 18.17
C ILE A 581 9.00 24.04 18.96
N THR A 582 8.46 22.99 18.34
CA THR A 582 7.49 22.09 18.97
C THR A 582 8.11 20.85 19.64
N LYS A 583 9.36 20.48 19.33
CA LYS A 583 10.12 19.48 20.07
C LYS A 583 10.15 19.86 21.57
N PRO A 584 9.73 18.98 22.50
CA PRO A 584 9.77 19.29 23.92
C PRO A 584 11.23 19.47 24.35
N LYS A 585 11.56 20.65 24.91
CA LYS A 585 12.91 20.90 25.45
C LYS A 585 13.24 19.88 26.52
N GLU A 586 14.10 18.93 26.20
CA GLU A 586 14.81 18.15 27.20
C GLU A 586 15.55 19.12 28.12
N ALA A 587 15.29 19.02 29.43
CA ALA A 587 16.07 19.77 30.40
C ALA A 587 17.52 19.26 30.35
N PRO A 588 18.54 20.14 30.36
CA PRO A 588 19.92 19.70 30.30
C PRO A 588 20.20 18.73 31.45
N ALA A 589 20.72 17.54 31.11
CA ALA A 589 21.02 16.49 32.07
C ALA A 589 21.83 17.07 33.23
N ALA A 590 21.33 16.90 34.46
CA ALA A 590 21.96 17.47 35.65
C ALA A 590 23.40 16.92 35.75
N ALA A 591 24.38 17.82 35.66
CA ALA A 591 25.79 17.46 35.74
C ALA A 591 26.06 16.67 37.03
N PRO A 592 26.89 15.62 36.99
CA PRO A 592 27.14 14.78 38.16
C PRO A 592 27.70 15.65 39.30
N ALA A 593 27.01 15.63 40.44
CA ALA A 593 27.36 16.46 41.58
C ALA A 593 28.80 16.16 42.02
N ALA A 594 29.68 17.16 41.90
CA ALA A 594 31.06 17.04 42.33
C ALA A 594 31.10 16.69 43.82
N GLY A 595 31.58 15.49 44.13
CA GLY A 595 31.67 15.00 45.50
C GLY A 595 32.54 15.93 46.34
N LYS A 596 31.94 16.56 47.36
CA LYS A 596 32.71 17.29 48.37
C LYS A 596 33.53 16.28 49.15
N SER A 597 34.85 16.27 48.94
CA SER A 597 35.79 15.62 49.83
C SER A 597 35.69 16.27 51.21
N GLY A 598 35.17 15.52 52.18
CA GLY A 598 35.18 15.94 53.58
C GLY A 598 36.61 15.92 54.11
N ALA A 599 37.11 17.09 54.53
CA ALA A 599 38.34 17.24 55.29
C ALA A 599 38.01 17.84 56.65
N ALA A 600 37.73 16.98 57.62
CA ALA A 600 37.80 17.19 59.08
C ALA A 600 37.62 15.83 59.78
#